data_AF-A0A523STV7-F1
#
_entry.id   AF-A0A523STV7-F1
#
_cell.length_a   1.000
_cell.length_b   1.000
_cell.length_c   1.000
_cell.angle_alpha   90.00
_cell.angle_beta   90.00
_cell.angle_gamma   90.00
#
_symmetry.space_group_name_H-M   'P 1'
#
loop_
_entity.id
_entity.type
_entity.pdbx_description
1 polymer ?
#
loop_
_entity_poly.entity_id
_entity_poly.type
_entity_poly.pdbx_seq_one_letter_code
_entity_poly.pdbx_strand_id
1 'polypeptide(L)'
;MREQVIEAAKEVFQTLGPGYLEAVYQNALAHELRLRDILHQREYNTQLLYKRHELGIIRVDLVVGGDLIVELKAVKKVTESHKQQVRAYLVSTGFTKGILVNFPPEGEEVEVFDETRDDSVLVEPICSFKGKAIEKIAKAAEEVANNLGAEFFYQPKQKSDYYLKALKTEFRLCDLPYEERTFELLYKDFVVNEDTVLIVDKRYLLDVISKDEIDEDTIAEYRWRWRPTGLRQGVLINIRPDTALVEIERFKV
;
A
#
# COMPACT_ATOMS: atom_id res chain seq x y z
N MET A 1 -11.16 12.52 23.09
CA MET A 1 -11.10 11.32 22.24
C MET A 1 -9.69 10.73 22.16
N ARG A 2 -8.73 11.35 21.46
CA ARG A 2 -7.32 10.86 21.35
C ARG A 2 -6.74 10.31 22.67
N GLU A 3 -6.66 11.13 23.72
CA GLU A 3 -6.08 10.69 25.01
C GLU A 3 -6.79 9.48 25.61
N GLN A 4 -8.10 9.37 25.43
CA GLN A 4 -8.86 8.23 25.96
C GLN A 4 -8.50 6.92 25.24
N VAL A 5 -8.19 6.99 23.93
CA VAL A 5 -7.69 5.85 23.16
C VAL A 5 -6.29 5.46 23.61
N ILE A 6 -5.42 6.45 23.86
CA ILE A 6 -4.05 6.19 24.34
C ILE A 6 -4.07 5.51 25.71
N GLU A 7 -4.89 5.99 26.64
CA GLU A 7 -5.02 5.37 27.95
C GLU A 7 -5.65 3.96 27.87
N ALA A 8 -6.54 3.72 26.90
CA ALA A 8 -7.06 2.37 26.64
C ALA A 8 -5.97 1.44 26.05
N ALA A 9 -5.16 1.94 25.12
CA ALA A 9 -4.04 1.19 24.55
C ALA A 9 -2.98 0.85 25.60
N LYS A 10 -2.68 1.78 26.51
CA LYS A 10 -1.77 1.55 27.65
C LYS A 10 -2.30 0.46 28.57
N GLU A 11 -3.58 0.49 28.94
CA GLU A 11 -4.22 -0.55 29.77
C GLU A 11 -4.12 -1.93 29.12
N VAL A 12 -4.42 -2.00 27.81
CA VAL A 12 -4.28 -3.23 27.03
C VAL A 12 -2.85 -3.75 27.05
N PHE A 13 -1.86 -2.89 26.82
CA PHE A 13 -0.46 -3.30 26.78
C PHE A 13 0.09 -3.67 28.16
N GLN A 14 -0.31 -2.97 29.22
CA GLN A 14 0.03 -3.32 30.61
C GLN A 14 -0.53 -4.68 31.02
N THR A 15 -1.73 -5.02 30.52
CA THR A 15 -2.40 -6.28 30.85
C THR A 15 -1.86 -7.45 30.03
N LEU A 16 -1.71 -7.28 28.72
CA LEU A 16 -1.28 -8.36 27.83
C LEU A 16 0.24 -8.52 27.80
N GLY A 17 0.99 -7.43 27.94
CA GLY A 17 2.41 -7.39 27.65
C GLY A 17 2.72 -7.47 26.14
N PRO A 18 4.02 -7.43 25.77
CA PRO A 18 4.46 -7.46 24.39
C PRO A 18 4.40 -8.87 23.76
N GLY A 19 4.52 -8.94 22.43
CA GLY A 19 4.76 -10.19 21.69
C GLY A 19 3.55 -10.83 20.99
N TYR A 20 2.36 -10.24 21.11
CA TYR A 20 1.19 -10.71 20.37
C TYR A 20 1.11 -10.15 18.95
N LEU A 21 0.34 -10.83 18.09
CA LEU A 21 0.01 -10.34 16.75
C LEU A 21 -0.89 -9.09 16.85
N GLU A 22 -0.77 -8.19 15.87
CA GLU A 22 -1.56 -6.96 15.74
C GLU A 22 -3.07 -7.18 15.95
N ALA A 23 -3.64 -8.23 15.34
CA ALA A 23 -5.05 -8.57 15.47
C ALA A 23 -5.48 -8.86 16.92
N VAL A 24 -4.59 -9.32 17.78
CA VAL A 24 -4.88 -9.54 19.21
C VAL A 24 -5.04 -8.20 19.91
N TYR A 25 -4.10 -7.27 19.71
CA TYR A 25 -4.21 -5.92 20.27
C TYR A 25 -5.41 -5.15 19.74
N GLN A 26 -5.75 -5.30 18.45
CA GLN A 26 -6.96 -4.71 17.87
C GLN A 26 -8.24 -5.20 18.57
N ASN A 27 -8.35 -6.51 18.79
CA ASN A 27 -9.48 -7.09 19.53
C ASN A 27 -9.53 -6.59 20.98
N ALA A 28 -8.39 -6.54 21.66
CA ALA A 28 -8.28 -6.09 23.03
C ALA A 28 -8.62 -4.59 23.18
N LEU A 29 -8.08 -3.73 22.31
CA LEU A 29 -8.37 -2.30 22.33
C LEU A 29 -9.85 -2.02 22.05
N ALA A 30 -10.47 -2.71 21.09
CA ALA A 30 -11.92 -2.59 20.88
C ALA A 30 -12.73 -3.03 22.11
N HIS A 31 -12.27 -4.07 22.83
CA HIS A 31 -12.91 -4.47 24.08
C HIS A 31 -12.77 -3.41 25.17
N GLU A 32 -11.58 -2.84 25.35
CA GLU A 32 -11.29 -1.81 26.34
C GLU A 32 -12.09 -0.53 26.07
N LEU A 33 -12.16 -0.09 24.81
CA LEU A 33 -13.01 1.04 24.42
C LEU A 33 -14.48 0.81 24.77
N ARG A 34 -14.99 -0.42 24.61
CA ARG A 34 -16.35 -0.80 25.01
C ARG A 34 -16.54 -0.77 26.53
N LEU A 35 -15.55 -1.24 27.32
CA LEU A 35 -15.61 -1.16 28.79
C LEU A 35 -15.66 0.29 29.29
N ARG A 36 -15.00 1.20 28.55
CA ARG A 36 -14.98 2.64 28.83
C ARG A 36 -16.17 3.41 28.24
N ASP A 37 -17.15 2.73 27.65
CA ASP A 37 -18.31 3.32 26.97
C ASP A 37 -17.92 4.34 25.88
N ILE A 38 -16.84 4.06 25.16
CA ILE A 38 -16.35 4.89 24.05
C ILE A 38 -16.89 4.32 22.73
N LEU A 39 -17.66 5.14 22.01
CA LEU A 39 -18.18 4.80 20.70
C LEU A 39 -17.05 4.53 19.70
N HIS A 40 -17.09 3.37 19.06
CA HIS A 40 -16.13 2.99 18.02
C HIS A 40 -16.74 2.04 17.00
N GLN A 41 -16.16 2.02 15.82
CA GLN A 41 -16.43 1.04 14.76
C GLN A 41 -15.13 0.32 14.44
N ARG A 42 -15.23 -0.99 14.25
CA ARG A 42 -14.11 -1.83 13.82
C ARG A 42 -14.19 -2.08 12.34
N GLU A 43 -13.02 -2.29 11.72
CA GLU A 43 -12.93 -2.79 10.35
C GLU A 43 -13.76 -1.95 9.36
N TYR A 44 -13.63 -0.62 9.46
CA TYR A 44 -14.41 0.31 8.67
C TYR A 44 -13.94 0.29 7.20
N ASN A 45 -14.82 -0.15 6.31
CA ASN A 45 -14.52 -0.18 4.87
C ASN A 45 -14.67 1.22 4.26
N THR A 46 -13.67 1.63 3.47
CA THR A 46 -13.67 2.90 2.75
C THR A 46 -12.99 2.74 1.40
N GLN A 47 -13.26 3.66 0.47
CA GLN A 47 -12.54 3.72 -0.80
C GLN A 47 -11.11 4.20 -0.57
N LEU A 48 -10.10 3.59 -1.20
CA LEU A 48 -8.75 4.13 -1.27
C LEU A 48 -8.67 5.09 -2.46
N LEU A 49 -8.37 6.36 -2.18
CA LEU A 49 -8.22 7.37 -3.20
C LEU A 49 -6.74 7.68 -3.48
N TYR A 50 -6.40 7.84 -4.75
CA TYR A 50 -5.14 8.39 -5.21
C TYR A 50 -5.39 9.43 -6.28
N LYS A 51 -5.03 10.70 -6.06
CA LYS A 51 -5.24 11.79 -7.03
C LYS A 51 -6.68 11.83 -7.55
N ARG A 52 -7.64 11.71 -6.63
CA ARG A 52 -9.11 11.61 -6.86
C ARG A 52 -9.59 10.36 -7.63
N HIS A 53 -8.72 9.40 -7.92
CA HIS A 53 -9.08 8.14 -8.55
C HIS A 53 -9.25 7.06 -7.49
N GLU A 54 -10.37 6.34 -7.55
CA GLU A 54 -10.62 5.20 -6.69
C GLU A 54 -9.73 4.02 -7.12
N LEU A 55 -8.86 3.57 -6.22
CA LEU A 55 -8.02 2.40 -6.42
C LEU A 55 -8.76 1.11 -6.00
N GLY A 56 -9.67 1.18 -5.04
CA GLY A 56 -10.52 0.09 -4.58
C GLY A 56 -10.97 0.29 -3.14
N ILE A 57 -11.34 -0.80 -2.45
CA ILE A 57 -11.85 -0.74 -1.07
C ILE A 57 -10.79 -1.25 -0.08
N ILE A 58 -10.47 -0.42 0.89
CA ILE A 58 -9.60 -0.70 2.03
C ILE A 58 -10.41 -0.80 3.32
N ARG A 59 -9.77 -1.33 4.36
CA ARG A 59 -10.37 -1.54 5.68
C ARG A 59 -9.49 -0.88 6.72
N VAL A 60 -10.04 0.11 7.40
CA VAL A 60 -9.40 0.81 8.51
C VAL A 60 -9.65 0.03 9.80
N ASP A 61 -8.65 -0.09 10.67
CA ASP A 61 -8.76 -0.90 11.88
C ASP A 61 -9.89 -0.43 12.80
N LEU A 62 -9.87 0.85 13.15
CA LEU A 62 -10.83 1.47 14.06
C LEU A 62 -11.16 2.90 13.64
N VAL A 63 -12.43 3.25 13.79
CA VAL A 63 -12.92 4.64 13.80
C VAL A 63 -13.51 4.90 15.18
N VAL A 64 -12.96 5.84 15.93
CA VAL A 64 -13.36 6.14 17.31
C VAL A 64 -14.00 7.51 17.37
N GLY A 65 -15.09 7.64 18.12
CA GLY A 65 -15.81 8.92 18.28
C GLY A 65 -16.49 9.46 17.02
N GLY A 66 -16.39 8.76 15.89
CA GLY A 66 -16.91 9.19 14.59
C GLY A 66 -16.00 10.17 13.84
N ASP A 67 -14.83 10.53 14.38
CA ASP A 67 -13.94 11.54 13.81
C ASP A 67 -12.43 11.22 13.91
N LEU A 68 -12.05 10.13 14.56
CA LEU A 68 -10.66 9.72 14.76
C LEU A 68 -10.38 8.35 14.14
N ILE A 69 -9.46 8.29 13.17
CA ILE A 69 -8.88 7.02 12.71
C ILE A 69 -7.86 6.52 13.72
N VAL A 70 -7.90 5.22 14.02
CA VAL A 70 -6.87 4.55 14.82
C VAL A 70 -6.40 3.34 14.04
N GLU A 71 -5.16 3.39 13.55
CA GLU A 71 -4.48 2.26 12.92
C GLU A 71 -3.55 1.62 13.94
N LEU A 72 -3.52 0.29 13.99
CA LEU A 72 -2.67 -0.44 14.91
C LEU A 72 -1.49 -1.07 14.18
N LYS A 73 -0.37 -1.19 14.89
CA LYS A 73 0.76 -2.04 14.48
C LYS A 73 1.27 -2.83 15.68
N ALA A 74 1.90 -3.96 15.41
CA ALA A 74 2.67 -4.71 16.39
C ALA A 74 4.07 -5.02 15.84
N VAL A 75 4.84 -3.96 15.60
CA VAL A 75 6.13 -4.03 14.89
C VAL A 75 7.28 -3.52 15.75
N LYS A 76 8.49 -3.98 15.46
CA LYS A 76 9.71 -3.50 16.14
C LYS A 76 9.98 -2.02 15.92
N LYS A 77 9.62 -1.51 14.75
CA LYS A 77 9.87 -0.12 14.36
C LYS A 77 8.78 0.37 13.44
N VAL A 78 8.20 1.51 13.77
CA VAL A 78 7.31 2.23 12.88
C VAL A 78 8.11 2.88 11.74
N THR A 79 7.69 2.63 10.49
CA THR A 79 8.24 3.21 9.26
C THR A 79 7.35 4.37 8.78
N GLU A 80 7.85 5.16 7.82
CA GLU A 80 7.01 6.18 7.15
C GLU A 80 5.88 5.57 6.32
N SER A 81 6.06 4.34 5.82
CA SER A 81 5.02 3.58 5.13
C SER A 81 3.78 3.40 6.03
N HIS A 82 3.94 3.00 7.30
CA HIS A 82 2.83 2.90 8.25
C HIS A 82 2.09 4.23 8.43
N LYS A 83 2.83 5.35 8.49
CA LYS A 83 2.22 6.69 8.65
C LYS A 83 1.50 7.14 7.37
N GLN A 84 2.08 6.85 6.20
CA GLN A 84 1.45 7.11 4.90
C GLN A 84 0.13 6.36 4.74
N GLN A 85 0.04 5.13 5.24
CA GLN A 85 -1.22 4.37 5.28
C GLN A 85 -2.31 5.14 6.06
N VAL A 86 -2.00 5.65 7.25
CA VAL A 86 -2.95 6.47 8.03
C VAL A 86 -3.36 7.73 7.28
N ARG A 87 -2.40 8.46 6.68
CA ARG A 87 -2.71 9.66 5.87
C ARG A 87 -3.61 9.34 4.68
N ALA A 88 -3.37 8.21 4.00
CA ALA A 88 -4.21 7.75 2.89
C ALA A 88 -5.65 7.47 3.37
N TYR A 89 -5.83 6.92 4.57
CA TYR A 89 -7.15 6.71 5.16
C TYR A 89 -7.86 8.02 5.49
N LEU A 90 -7.14 9.02 6.00
CA LEU A 90 -7.71 10.34 6.29
C LEU A 90 -8.26 11.02 5.04
N VAL A 91 -7.46 11.02 3.96
CA VAL A 91 -7.88 11.53 2.65
C VAL A 91 -9.11 10.78 2.12
N SER A 92 -9.07 9.45 2.23
CA SER A 92 -10.08 8.53 1.71
C SER A 92 -11.45 8.61 2.42
N THR A 93 -11.43 8.75 3.74
CA THR A 93 -12.64 8.83 4.59
C THR A 93 -13.17 10.26 4.72
N GLY A 94 -12.32 11.25 4.42
CA GLY A 94 -12.59 12.65 4.69
C GLY A 94 -12.30 13.09 6.13
N PHE A 95 -11.86 12.18 7.01
CA PHE A 95 -11.49 12.53 8.39
C PHE A 95 -10.20 13.34 8.45
N THR A 96 -10.07 14.22 9.43
CA THR A 96 -8.94 15.16 9.53
C THR A 96 -7.84 14.70 10.48
N LYS A 97 -8.12 13.73 11.34
CA LYS A 97 -7.23 13.27 12.41
C LYS A 97 -7.14 11.75 12.44
N GLY A 98 -5.93 11.24 12.55
CA GLY A 98 -5.65 9.83 12.76
C GLY A 98 -4.50 9.65 13.75
N ILE A 99 -4.46 8.49 14.40
CA ILE A 99 -3.31 8.06 15.17
C ILE A 99 -2.88 6.66 14.74
N LEU A 100 -1.57 6.44 14.73
CA LEU A 100 -0.94 5.14 14.60
C LEU A 100 -0.50 4.69 15.99
N VAL A 101 -1.02 3.57 16.47
CA VAL A 101 -0.67 3.00 17.78
C VAL A 101 0.14 1.73 17.54
N ASN A 102 1.42 1.75 17.94
CA ASN A 102 2.29 0.58 17.86
C ASN A 102 2.40 -0.11 19.22
N PHE A 103 2.22 -1.42 19.22
CA PHE A 103 2.42 -2.34 20.34
C PHE A 103 3.71 -3.14 20.09
N PRO A 104 4.89 -2.59 20.44
CA PRO A 104 6.15 -3.19 20.06
C PRO A 104 6.33 -4.59 20.69
N PRO A 105 6.93 -5.55 19.96
CA PRO A 105 7.17 -6.90 20.48
C PRO A 105 8.30 -6.94 21.53
N GLU A 106 9.12 -5.89 21.58
CA GLU A 106 10.23 -5.70 22.52
C GLU A 106 10.14 -4.24 23.00
N GLY A 107 9.37 -3.98 24.06
CA GLY A 107 9.16 -2.63 24.59
C GLY A 107 8.33 -2.62 25.88
N GLU A 108 8.39 -1.50 26.61
CA GLU A 108 7.69 -1.31 27.89
C GLU A 108 6.44 -0.43 27.77
N GLU A 109 6.31 0.32 26.67
CA GLU A 109 5.21 1.25 26.44
C GLU A 109 4.67 1.17 25.01
N VAL A 110 3.43 1.61 24.83
CA VAL A 110 2.84 1.83 23.51
C VAL A 110 3.41 3.08 22.87
N GLU A 111 3.68 3.04 21.57
CA GLU A 111 4.13 4.21 20.81
C GLU A 111 2.92 4.78 20.05
N VAL A 112 2.75 6.10 20.08
CA VAL A 112 1.62 6.76 19.42
C VAL A 112 2.12 7.89 18.54
N PHE A 113 1.72 7.87 17.28
CA PHE A 113 2.08 8.88 16.29
C PHE A 113 0.81 9.55 15.76
N ASP A 114 0.78 10.88 15.77
CA ASP A 114 -0.31 11.66 15.20
C ASP A 114 -0.14 11.89 13.72
N GLU A 115 -1.23 11.71 12.98
CA GLU A 115 -1.29 11.99 11.56
C GLU A 115 -2.46 12.92 11.26
N THR A 116 -2.24 13.81 10.30
CA THR A 116 -3.24 14.77 9.84
C THR A 116 -3.48 14.61 8.36
N ARG A 117 -4.70 14.96 7.96
CA ARG A 117 -5.10 14.89 6.56
C ARG A 117 -4.32 15.91 5.73
N ASP A 118 -3.68 15.43 4.66
CA ASP A 118 -3.10 16.28 3.63
C ASP A 118 -3.98 16.25 2.38
N ASP A 119 -4.68 17.36 2.13
CA ASP A 119 -5.56 17.51 0.98
C ASP A 119 -4.83 17.84 -0.32
N SER A 120 -3.51 18.03 -0.29
CA SER A 120 -2.72 18.29 -1.49
C SER A 120 -2.84 17.18 -2.54
N VAL A 121 -3.03 15.93 -2.07
CA VAL A 121 -3.20 14.74 -2.93
C VAL A 121 -4.57 14.68 -3.62
N LEU A 122 -5.53 15.53 -3.22
CA LEU A 122 -6.85 15.63 -3.84
C LEU A 122 -6.95 16.74 -4.90
N VAL A 123 -5.90 17.53 -5.10
CA VAL A 123 -5.87 18.55 -6.15
C VAL A 123 -5.80 17.88 -7.53
N GLU A 124 -6.41 18.49 -8.55
CA GLU A 124 -6.31 17.98 -9.92
C GLU A 124 -4.83 17.99 -10.36
N PRO A 125 -4.22 16.82 -10.57
CA PRO A 125 -2.79 16.76 -10.77
C PRO A 125 -2.46 17.03 -12.23
N ILE A 126 -1.35 17.73 -12.45
CA ILE A 126 -0.71 17.85 -13.76
C ILE A 126 0.50 16.95 -13.74
N CYS A 127 0.85 16.31 -14.86
CA CYS A 127 2.10 15.59 -14.92
C CYS A 127 3.27 16.50 -14.54
N SER A 128 3.98 16.09 -13.49
CA SER A 128 5.10 16.84 -12.93
C SER A 128 6.39 16.70 -13.74
N PHE A 129 6.44 15.78 -14.72
CA PHE A 129 7.67 15.42 -15.41
C PHE A 129 7.51 15.11 -16.91
N LYS A 130 8.29 15.79 -17.74
CA LYS A 130 8.45 15.47 -19.17
C LYS A 130 9.78 14.72 -19.36
N GLY A 131 9.81 13.70 -20.21
CA GLY A 131 11.02 12.91 -20.46
C GLY A 131 10.79 11.65 -21.29
N LYS A 132 11.79 10.77 -21.37
CA LYS A 132 11.66 9.48 -22.03
C LYS A 132 10.72 8.57 -21.25
N ALA A 133 10.12 7.59 -21.93
CA ALA A 133 9.15 6.67 -21.35
C ALA A 133 9.60 6.06 -20.02
N ILE A 134 10.83 5.56 -19.95
CA ILE A 134 11.32 4.95 -18.72
C ILE A 134 11.61 5.95 -17.58
N GLU A 135 12.02 7.17 -17.89
CA GLU A 135 12.19 8.21 -16.86
C GLU A 135 10.82 8.58 -16.29
N LYS A 136 9.78 8.61 -17.12
CA LYS A 136 8.40 8.78 -16.69
C LYS A 136 7.91 7.60 -15.85
N ILE A 137 8.22 6.34 -16.23
CA ILE A 137 7.90 5.16 -15.43
C ILE A 137 8.53 5.28 -14.04
N ALA A 138 9.81 5.64 -14.00
CA ALA A 138 10.52 5.81 -12.75
C ALA A 138 9.91 6.89 -11.88
N LYS A 139 9.62 8.04 -12.48
CA LYS A 139 9.04 9.15 -11.73
C LYS A 139 7.64 8.84 -11.22
N ALA A 140 6.83 8.14 -12.01
CA ALA A 140 5.52 7.65 -11.59
C ALA A 140 5.64 6.68 -10.41
N ALA A 141 6.59 5.75 -10.45
CA ALA A 141 6.82 4.80 -9.37
C ALA A 141 7.22 5.49 -8.05
N GLU A 142 8.14 6.44 -8.11
CA GLU A 142 8.51 7.29 -6.96
C GLU A 142 7.30 8.05 -6.41
N GLU A 143 6.51 8.67 -7.28
CA GLU A 143 5.34 9.44 -6.89
C GLU A 143 4.29 8.57 -6.18
N VAL A 144 4.03 7.37 -6.72
CA VAL A 144 3.11 6.42 -6.10
C VAL A 144 3.64 5.97 -4.74
N ALA A 145 4.91 5.58 -4.64
CA ALA A 145 5.52 5.13 -3.38
C ALA A 145 5.55 6.25 -2.32
N ASN A 146 5.83 7.50 -2.70
CA ASN A 146 5.85 8.63 -1.79
C ASN A 146 4.47 8.95 -1.18
N ASN A 147 3.39 8.63 -1.91
CA ASN A 147 2.02 8.91 -1.48
C ASN A 147 1.37 7.72 -0.76
N LEU A 148 1.59 6.49 -1.26
CA LEU A 148 0.94 5.29 -0.74
C LEU A 148 1.83 4.46 0.21
N GLY A 149 3.15 4.65 0.17
CA GLY A 149 4.11 3.83 0.89
C GLY A 149 4.27 2.44 0.31
N ALA A 150 4.53 1.48 1.18
CA ALA A 150 4.63 0.06 0.84
C ALA A 150 3.56 -0.81 1.54
N GLU A 151 2.83 -0.28 2.53
CA GLU A 151 1.88 -1.04 3.37
C GLU A 151 0.86 -1.83 2.56
N PHE A 152 0.35 -1.22 1.48
CA PHE A 152 -0.69 -1.83 0.67
C PHE A 152 -0.23 -3.07 -0.13
N PHE A 153 1.08 -3.35 -0.22
CA PHE A 153 1.60 -4.59 -0.82
C PHE A 153 1.45 -5.82 0.08
N TYR A 154 1.19 -5.64 1.38
CA TYR A 154 1.16 -6.73 2.36
C TYR A 154 -0.22 -7.36 2.56
N GLN A 155 -1.10 -7.29 1.54
CA GLN A 155 -2.45 -7.85 1.59
C GLN A 155 -2.62 -9.09 0.70
N PRO A 156 -2.84 -10.31 1.24
CA PRO A 156 -2.83 -11.57 0.50
C PRO A 156 -3.74 -11.66 -0.73
N LYS A 157 -4.78 -10.81 -0.84
CA LYS A 157 -5.79 -10.90 -1.91
C LYS A 157 -5.64 -9.86 -3.02
N GLN A 158 -4.78 -8.85 -2.87
CA GLN A 158 -4.84 -7.63 -3.71
C GLN A 158 -3.47 -7.04 -4.11
N LYS A 159 -2.34 -7.71 -3.76
CA LYS A 159 -1.00 -7.12 -3.63
C LYS A 159 -0.51 -6.18 -4.74
N SER A 160 -0.90 -6.32 -6.01
CA SER A 160 -0.42 -5.47 -7.11
C SER A 160 -1.46 -4.49 -7.66
N ASP A 161 -2.75 -4.61 -7.34
CA ASP A 161 -3.80 -3.88 -8.05
C ASP A 161 -3.80 -2.38 -7.71
N TYR A 162 -3.61 -2.02 -6.44
CA TYR A 162 -3.61 -0.61 -6.04
C TYR A 162 -2.47 0.19 -6.68
N TYR A 163 -1.26 -0.34 -6.65
CA TYR A 163 -0.09 0.32 -7.23
C TYR A 163 -0.15 0.35 -8.75
N LEU A 164 -0.63 -0.72 -9.40
CA LEU A 164 -0.83 -0.71 -10.84
C LEU A 164 -1.91 0.32 -11.24
N LYS A 165 -3.02 0.41 -10.52
CA LYS A 165 -4.05 1.44 -10.77
C LYS A 165 -3.53 2.86 -10.52
N ALA A 166 -2.72 3.07 -9.48
CA ALA A 166 -2.07 4.35 -9.21
C ALA A 166 -1.07 4.72 -10.31
N LEU A 167 -0.24 3.77 -10.76
CA LEU A 167 0.69 3.96 -11.88
C LEU A 167 -0.04 4.28 -13.19
N LYS A 168 -1.12 3.57 -13.50
CA LYS A 168 -1.97 3.88 -14.66
C LYS A 168 -2.52 5.30 -14.62
N THR A 169 -2.82 5.81 -13.42
CA THR A 169 -3.20 7.21 -13.21
C THR A 169 -2.04 8.14 -13.56
N GLU A 170 -0.83 7.90 -13.04
CA GLU A 170 0.37 8.68 -13.38
C GLU A 170 0.70 8.63 -14.88
N PHE A 171 0.60 7.46 -15.50
CA PHE A 171 0.87 7.29 -16.92
C PHE A 171 -0.09 8.09 -17.79
N ARG A 172 -1.39 8.09 -17.44
CA ARG A 172 -2.40 8.93 -18.09
C ARG A 172 -2.08 10.41 -17.95
N LEU A 173 -1.70 10.85 -16.73
CA LEU A 173 -1.33 12.25 -16.48
C LEU A 173 -0.13 12.66 -17.33
N CYS A 174 0.86 11.78 -17.46
CA CYS A 174 2.12 12.05 -18.14
C CYS A 174 2.16 11.71 -19.64
N ASP A 175 0.99 11.53 -20.28
CA ASP A 175 0.87 11.15 -21.69
C ASP A 175 1.77 9.95 -22.04
N LEU A 176 1.83 8.96 -21.15
CA LEU A 176 2.58 7.73 -21.34
C LEU A 176 1.60 6.61 -21.70
N PRO A 177 1.54 6.19 -22.97
CA PRO A 177 0.56 5.19 -23.39
C PRO A 177 0.85 3.85 -22.72
N TYR A 178 -0.19 3.16 -22.29
CA TYR A 178 -0.12 1.79 -21.78
C TYR A 178 -1.32 0.97 -22.27
N GLU A 179 -1.16 -0.34 -22.29
CA GLU A 179 -2.23 -1.30 -22.57
C GLU A 179 -2.11 -2.48 -21.63
N GLU A 180 -3.25 -3.06 -21.24
CA GLU A 180 -3.29 -4.34 -20.56
C GLU A 180 -3.51 -5.44 -21.58
N ARG A 181 -2.75 -6.53 -21.46
CA ARG A 181 -2.99 -7.74 -22.25
C ARG A 181 -3.12 -8.94 -21.33
N THR A 182 -4.21 -9.66 -21.50
CA THR A 182 -4.43 -10.96 -20.89
C THR A 182 -4.04 -12.05 -21.89
N PHE A 183 -3.32 -13.06 -21.41
CA PHE A 183 -2.95 -14.24 -22.19
C PHE A 183 -3.30 -15.51 -21.44
N GLU A 184 -3.69 -16.53 -22.20
CA GLU A 184 -3.97 -17.86 -21.68
C GLU A 184 -2.67 -18.60 -21.40
N LEU A 185 -2.54 -19.13 -20.19
CA LEU A 185 -1.50 -20.07 -19.83
C LEU A 185 -1.99 -21.48 -20.15
N LEU A 186 -1.34 -22.13 -21.11
CA LEU A 186 -1.72 -23.44 -21.60
C LEU A 186 -0.85 -24.56 -20.99
N TYR A 187 -1.48 -25.64 -20.55
CA TYR A 187 -0.84 -26.93 -20.30
C TYR A 187 -1.44 -27.96 -21.24
N LYS A 188 -0.65 -28.43 -22.23
CA LYS A 188 -1.11 -29.39 -23.26
C LYS A 188 -2.43 -28.94 -23.91
N ASP A 189 -2.44 -27.71 -24.42
CA ASP A 189 -3.60 -27.06 -25.06
C ASP A 189 -4.83 -26.84 -24.16
N PHE A 190 -4.71 -27.09 -22.86
CA PHE A 190 -5.73 -26.74 -21.87
C PHE A 190 -5.37 -25.44 -21.16
N VAL A 191 -6.28 -24.47 -21.16
CA VAL A 191 -6.11 -23.22 -20.40
C VAL A 191 -6.15 -23.55 -18.91
N VAL A 192 -4.99 -23.45 -18.25
CA VAL A 192 -4.86 -23.68 -16.81
C VAL A 192 -4.97 -22.38 -16.01
N ASN A 193 -4.69 -21.24 -16.64
CA ASN A 193 -4.80 -19.93 -16.01
C ASN A 193 -4.86 -18.84 -17.08
N GLU A 194 -5.23 -17.62 -16.68
CA GLU A 194 -5.00 -16.40 -17.45
C GLU A 194 -4.05 -15.49 -16.67
N ASP A 195 -3.13 -14.82 -17.36
CA ASP A 195 -2.24 -13.84 -16.74
C ASP A 195 -2.37 -12.52 -17.50
N THR A 196 -2.36 -11.41 -16.75
CA THR A 196 -2.55 -10.06 -17.29
C THR A 196 -1.30 -9.25 -17.04
N VAL A 197 -0.76 -8.65 -18.10
CA VAL A 197 0.45 -7.82 -18.04
C VAL A 197 0.17 -6.41 -18.51
N LEU A 198 0.92 -5.46 -17.96
CA LEU A 198 0.90 -4.07 -18.37
C LEU A 198 2.02 -3.81 -19.37
N ILE A 199 1.68 -3.33 -20.57
CA ILE A 199 2.64 -2.96 -21.60
C ILE A 199 2.64 -1.44 -21.70
N VAL A 200 3.78 -0.82 -21.39
CA VAL A 200 3.99 0.62 -21.37
C VAL A 200 4.82 1.04 -22.57
N ASP A 201 4.36 2.10 -23.23
CA ASP A 201 4.99 2.70 -24.41
C ASP A 201 5.22 1.71 -25.57
N LYS A 202 4.40 0.65 -25.64
CA LYS A 202 4.51 -0.47 -26.60
C LYS A 202 5.87 -1.19 -26.58
N ARG A 203 6.69 -0.93 -25.56
CA ARG A 203 8.10 -1.36 -25.49
C ARG A 203 8.42 -2.13 -24.23
N TYR A 204 7.84 -1.71 -23.10
CA TYR A 204 8.20 -2.20 -21.79
C TYR A 204 7.05 -3.02 -21.23
N LEU A 205 7.31 -4.28 -20.91
CA LEU A 205 6.43 -5.00 -20.01
C LEU A 205 6.76 -4.56 -18.58
N LEU A 206 5.75 -4.12 -17.84
CA LEU A 206 5.89 -3.60 -16.49
C LEU A 206 5.25 -4.55 -15.49
N ASP A 207 5.94 -4.78 -14.38
CA ASP A 207 5.36 -5.37 -13.18
C ASP A 207 5.88 -4.65 -11.92
N VAL A 208 5.12 -4.75 -10.84
CA VAL A 208 5.40 -4.09 -9.56
C VAL A 208 5.47 -5.13 -8.46
N ILE A 209 6.54 -5.06 -7.67
CA ILE A 209 6.87 -6.04 -6.64
C ILE A 209 7.22 -5.33 -5.33
N SER A 210 7.24 -6.12 -4.25
CA SER A 210 7.66 -5.68 -2.92
C SER A 210 8.55 -6.75 -2.32
N LYS A 211 9.87 -6.59 -2.49
CA LYS A 211 10.93 -7.48 -2.01
C LYS A 211 12.08 -6.67 -1.44
N ASP A 212 12.94 -7.30 -0.64
CA ASP A 212 14.15 -6.66 -0.12
C ASP A 212 15.14 -6.33 -1.23
N GLU A 213 15.21 -7.17 -2.27
CA GLU A 213 16.00 -6.94 -3.47
C GLU A 213 15.39 -7.61 -4.70
N ILE A 214 15.86 -7.19 -5.88
CA ILE A 214 15.56 -7.82 -7.16
C ILE A 214 16.70 -8.79 -7.48
N ASP A 215 16.54 -10.06 -7.11
CA ASP A 215 17.50 -11.13 -7.39
C ASP A 215 17.33 -11.75 -8.79
N GLU A 216 18.30 -12.57 -9.22
CA GLU A 216 18.26 -13.23 -10.53
C GLU A 216 17.07 -14.19 -10.68
N ASP A 217 16.67 -14.87 -9.60
CA ASP A 217 15.54 -15.80 -9.60
C ASP A 217 14.22 -15.06 -9.86
N THR A 218 14.06 -13.89 -9.25
CA THR A 218 12.95 -12.97 -9.47
C THR A 218 12.88 -12.59 -10.95
N ILE A 219 14.00 -12.12 -11.53
CA ILE A 219 14.06 -11.77 -12.95
C ILE A 219 13.75 -12.99 -13.83
N ALA A 220 14.26 -14.17 -13.48
CA ALA A 220 14.02 -15.41 -14.23
C ALA A 220 12.56 -15.85 -14.21
N GLU A 221 11.89 -15.76 -13.05
CA GLU A 221 10.45 -16.01 -12.89
C GLU A 221 9.63 -15.09 -13.81
N TYR A 222 9.94 -13.79 -13.77
CA TYR A 222 9.27 -12.80 -14.62
C TYR A 222 9.50 -13.07 -16.10
N ARG A 223 10.73 -13.36 -16.52
CA ARG A 223 11.03 -13.76 -17.91
C ARG A 223 10.17 -14.94 -18.35
N TRP A 224 9.94 -15.92 -17.47
CA TRP A 224 9.14 -17.10 -17.79
C TRP A 224 7.67 -16.75 -18.01
N ARG A 225 7.06 -15.97 -17.12
CA ARG A 225 5.67 -15.49 -17.25
C ARG A 225 5.46 -14.71 -18.56
N TRP A 226 6.50 -14.03 -19.05
CA TRP A 226 6.38 -13.03 -20.11
C TRP A 226 6.69 -13.53 -21.52
N ARG A 227 7.22 -14.76 -21.67
CA ARG A 227 7.52 -15.37 -22.97
C ARG A 227 6.37 -15.28 -23.99
N PRO A 228 5.08 -15.43 -23.62
CA PRO A 228 3.98 -15.36 -24.59
C PRO A 228 3.78 -13.97 -25.23
N THR A 229 4.30 -12.90 -24.62
CA THR A 229 4.01 -11.52 -25.05
C THR A 229 4.79 -11.08 -26.30
N GLY A 230 5.90 -11.75 -26.61
CA GLY A 230 6.80 -11.40 -27.72
C GLY A 230 7.60 -10.09 -27.53
N LEU A 231 7.48 -9.43 -26.37
CA LEU A 231 8.27 -8.24 -26.03
C LEU A 231 9.72 -8.62 -25.65
N ARG A 232 10.64 -7.71 -25.93
CA ARG A 232 12.09 -7.91 -25.69
C ARG A 232 12.63 -7.17 -24.47
N GLN A 233 11.82 -6.30 -23.86
CA GLN A 233 12.25 -5.44 -22.76
C GLN A 233 11.25 -5.48 -21.61
N GLY A 234 11.80 -5.65 -20.42
CA GLY A 234 11.10 -5.70 -19.15
C GLY A 234 11.50 -4.57 -18.22
N VAL A 235 10.56 -4.15 -17.36
CA VAL A 235 10.78 -3.21 -16.27
C VAL A 235 10.12 -3.77 -15.02
N LEU A 236 10.92 -4.03 -13.99
CA LEU A 236 10.43 -4.35 -12.65
C LEU A 236 10.56 -3.11 -11.77
N ILE A 237 9.46 -2.72 -11.14
CA ILE A 237 9.44 -1.71 -10.09
C ILE A 237 9.36 -2.45 -8.76
N ASN A 238 10.38 -2.33 -7.92
CA ASN A 238 10.36 -2.83 -6.56
C ASN A 238 10.10 -1.68 -5.60
N ILE A 239 8.99 -1.70 -4.86
CA ILE A 239 8.71 -0.77 -3.77
C ILE A 239 9.00 -1.53 -2.48
N ARG A 240 10.13 -1.22 -1.83
CA ARG A 240 10.60 -2.00 -0.68
C ARG A 240 9.69 -1.83 0.55
N PRO A 241 9.38 -2.91 1.30
CA PRO A 241 8.57 -2.85 2.54
C PRO A 241 9.05 -1.80 3.53
N ASP A 242 10.33 -1.91 3.89
CA ASP A 242 10.83 -1.30 5.12
C ASP A 242 11.29 0.14 4.90
N THR A 243 11.77 0.42 3.69
CA THR A 243 12.35 1.71 3.33
C THR A 243 11.46 2.54 2.42
N ALA A 244 10.40 1.94 1.84
CA ALA A 244 9.64 2.52 0.74
C ALA A 244 10.53 3.01 -0.43
N LEU A 245 11.76 2.46 -0.53
CA LEU A 245 12.67 2.75 -1.63
C LEU A 245 12.11 2.14 -2.90
N VAL A 246 12.11 2.93 -3.97
CA VAL A 246 11.76 2.48 -5.31
C VAL A 246 13.02 2.07 -6.06
N GLU A 247 13.09 0.81 -6.46
CA GLU A 247 14.14 0.29 -7.34
C GLU A 247 13.54 -0.11 -8.67
N ILE A 248 14.31 0.10 -9.74
CA ILE A 248 13.83 -0.15 -11.08
C ILE A 248 14.88 -0.92 -11.85
N GLU A 249 14.53 -2.15 -12.20
CA GLU A 249 15.41 -3.02 -12.95
C GLU A 249 14.90 -3.16 -14.38
N ARG A 250 15.80 -2.93 -15.35
CA ARG A 250 15.53 -3.17 -16.76
C ARG A 250 16.28 -4.39 -17.23
N PHE A 251 15.56 -5.29 -17.87
CA PHE A 251 16.16 -6.50 -18.40
C PHE A 251 15.70 -6.79 -19.81
N LYS A 252 16.52 -7.56 -20.50
CA LYS A 252 16.14 -8.22 -21.74
C LYS A 252 15.43 -9.52 -21.40
N VAL A 253 14.35 -9.78 -22.13
CA VAL A 253 13.57 -11.03 -22.09
C VAL A 253 14.27 -12.07 -22.96
#